data_AF-A0A382RL08-F1
#
_entry.id   AF-A0A382RL08-F1
#
_cell.length_a   1.000
_cell.length_b   1.000
_cell.length_c   1.000
_cell.angle_alpha   90.00
_cell.angle_beta   90.00
_cell.angle_gamma   90.00
#
_symmetry.space_group_name_H-M   'P 1'
#
loop_
_entity.id
_entity.type
_entity.pdbx_description
1 polymer ?
#
loop_
_entity_poly.entity_id
_entity_poly.type
_entity_poly.pdbx_seq_one_letter_code
_entity_poly.pdbx_strand_id
1 'polypeptide(L)' 'IEAIKTYQEVGYEYMVMPDHVPTISGENSSGVAFAYCYGYITAALQGINEKRDISWVRKE' A
#
# COMPACT_ATOMS: atom_id res chain seq x y z
N ILE A 1 7.10 8.49 -2.96
CA ILE A 1 5.76 8.83 -3.48
C ILE A 1 5.76 8.99 -5.00
N GLU A 2 6.77 9.61 -5.62
CA GLU A 2 6.84 9.80 -7.08
C GLU A 2 6.58 8.54 -7.91
N ALA A 3 7.16 7.39 -7.57
CA ALA A 3 6.88 6.13 -8.28
C ALA A 3 5.38 5.74 -8.27
N ILE A 4 4.68 5.97 -7.15
CA ILE A 4 3.26 5.67 -7.00
C ILE A 4 2.42 6.65 -7.84
N LYS A 5 2.83 7.93 -7.95
CA LYS A 5 2.18 8.89 -8.86
C LYS A 5 2.30 8.44 -10.31
N THR A 6 3.48 7.97 -10.74
CA THR A 6 3.66 7.46 -12.10
C THR A 6 2.75 6.26 -12.38
N TYR A 7 2.55 5.37 -11.40
CA TYR A 7 1.60 4.25 -11.54
C TYR A 7 0.15 4.73 -11.65
N GLN A 8 -0.25 5.77 -10.92
CA GLN A 8 -1.56 6.40 -11.08
C GLN A 8 -1.72 7.04 -12.48
N GLU A 9 -0.71 7.78 -12.95
CA GLU A 9 -0.72 8.48 -14.24
C GLU A 9 -0.87 7.54 -15.43
N VAL A 10 -0.24 6.36 -15.36
CA VAL A 10 -0.34 5.34 -16.41
C VAL A 10 -1.55 4.41 -16.24
N GLY A 11 -2.37 4.62 -15.20
CA GLY A 11 -3.56 3.82 -14.93
C GLY A 11 -3.24 2.37 -14.57
N TYR A 12 -2.22 2.12 -13.74
CA TYR A 12 -1.88 0.77 -13.29
C TYR A 12 -2.95 0.21 -12.33
N GLU A 13 -3.70 -0.80 -12.76
CA GLU A 13 -4.89 -1.32 -12.06
C GLU A 13 -4.61 -2.49 -11.10
N TYR A 14 -3.35 -2.93 -10.97
CA TYR A 14 -3.00 -4.11 -10.19
C TYR A 14 -2.45 -3.75 -8.80
N MET A 15 -2.29 -4.78 -7.96
CA MET A 15 -1.76 -4.63 -6.61
C MET A 15 -0.30 -4.14 -6.64
N VAL A 16 0.00 -3.15 -5.79
CA VAL A 16 1.37 -2.76 -5.43
C VAL A 16 1.80 -3.60 -4.22
N MET A 17 2.81 -4.45 -4.42
CA MET A 17 3.31 -5.40 -3.43
C MET A 17 4.62 -4.91 -2.83
N PRO A 18 4.85 -5.05 -1.50
CA PRO A 18 6.20 -4.97 -0.95
C PRO A 18 7.03 -6.16 -1.43
N ASP A 19 8.16 -5.88 -2.06
CA ASP A 19 9.09 -6.91 -2.55
C ASP A 19 9.91 -7.51 -1.39
N HIS A 20 10.78 -6.70 -0.79
CA HIS A 20 11.54 -7.05 0.41
C HIS A 20 11.06 -6.22 1.60
N VAL A 21 10.97 -6.86 2.76
CA VAL A 21 10.59 -6.23 4.03
C VAL A 21 11.77 -6.25 5.00
N PRO A 22 11.88 -5.29 5.93
CA PRO A 22 12.98 -5.26 6.88
C PRO A 22 12.95 -6.47 7.81
N THR A 23 14.12 -6.96 8.19
CA THR A 23 14.24 -7.86 9.34
C THR A 23 14.06 -7.04 10.62
N ILE A 24 13.07 -7.41 11.42
CA ILE A 24 12.77 -6.76 12.70
C ILE A 24 12.80 -7.80 13.83
N SER A 25 13.01 -7.35 15.06
CA SER A 25 12.89 -8.19 16.25
C SER A 25 11.43 -8.32 16.68
N GLY A 26 11.14 -9.33 17.52
CA GLY A 26 9.82 -9.55 18.11
C GLY A 26 9.05 -10.74 17.53
N GLU A 27 7.89 -11.00 18.10
CA GLU A 27 7.00 -12.09 17.66
C GLU A 27 6.42 -11.79 16.29
N ASN A 28 6.31 -12.85 15.46
CA ASN A 28 5.80 -12.75 14.09
C ASN A 28 6.46 -11.62 13.27
N SER A 29 7.79 -11.48 13.41
CA SER A 29 8.58 -10.39 12.81
C SER A 29 8.32 -10.19 11.32
N SER A 30 8.25 -11.28 10.55
CA SER A 30 7.92 -11.21 9.12
C SER A 30 6.52 -10.62 8.88
N GLY A 31 5.49 -11.13 9.56
CA GLY A 31 4.11 -10.66 9.38
C GLY A 31 3.94 -9.19 9.75
N VAL A 32 4.57 -8.75 10.84
CA VAL A 32 4.56 -7.36 11.28
C VAL A 32 5.29 -6.44 10.28
N ALA A 33 6.44 -6.88 9.75
CA ALA A 33 7.19 -6.14 8.74
C ALA A 33 6.37 -5.95 7.45
N PHE A 34 5.69 -7.02 6.98
CA PHE A 34 4.78 -6.93 5.84
C PHE A 34 3.62 -5.98 6.10
N ALA A 35 2.97 -6.08 7.26
CA ALA A 35 1.86 -5.19 7.64
C ALA A 35 2.28 -3.71 7.63
N TYR A 36 3.47 -3.41 8.15
CA TYR A 36 4.03 -2.07 8.12
C TYR A 36 4.24 -1.56 6.68
N CYS A 37 4.87 -2.36 5.81
CA CYS A 37 5.11 -1.97 4.41
C CYS A 37 3.80 -1.75 3.63
N TYR A 38 2.78 -2.59 3.83
CA TYR A 38 1.45 -2.37 3.25
C TYR A 38 0.78 -1.11 3.77
N GLY A 39 0.94 -0.81 5.07
CA GLY A 39 0.47 0.45 5.66
C GLY A 39 1.12 1.67 5.01
N TYR A 40 2.43 1.62 4.77
CA TYR A 40 3.17 2.67 4.07
C TYR A 40 2.66 2.88 2.63
N ILE A 41 2.49 1.79 1.86
CA ILE A 41 1.94 1.85 0.49
C ILE A 41 0.53 2.45 0.53
N THR A 42 -0.31 2.02 1.48
CA THR A 42 -1.66 2.55 1.69
C THR A 42 -1.65 4.07 1.95
N ALA A 43 -0.80 4.53 2.86
CA ALA A 43 -0.69 5.95 3.17
C ALA A 43 -0.22 6.77 1.98
N ALA A 44 0.71 6.24 1.18
CA ALA A 44 1.18 6.91 -0.03
C ALA A 44 0.10 7.02 -1.11
N LEU A 45 -0.70 5.96 -1.33
CA LEU A 45 -1.86 5.99 -2.25
C LEU A 45 -2.90 7.01 -1.79
N GLN A 46 -3.20 7.06 -0.48
CA GLN A 46 -4.08 8.07 0.10
C GLN A 46 -3.52 9.49 -0.09
N GLY A 47 -2.21 9.68 0.08
CA GLY A 47 -1.54 10.98 -0.07
C GLY A 47 -1.57 11.55 -1.48
N ILE A 48 -1.76 10.70 -2.51
CA ILE A 48 -1.94 11.13 -3.91
C ILE A 48 -3.40 11.10 -4.36
N ASN A 49 -4.33 10.94 -3.41
CA ASN A 49 -5.76 10.87 -3.67
C ASN A 49 -6.16 9.78 -4.67
N GLU A 50 -5.47 8.63 -4.61
CA GLU A 50 -5.80 7.46 -5.42
C GLU A 50 -7.23 6.98 -5.12
N LYS A 51 -8.00 6.68 -6.17
CA LYS A 51 -9.38 6.23 -6.01
C LYS A 51 -9.39 4.84 -5.37
N ARG A 52 -9.92 4.75 -4.15
CA ARG A 52 -10.21 3.46 -3.51
C ARG A 52 -11.66 3.10 -3.78
N ASP A 53 -11.91 2.30 -4.81
CA ASP A 53 -13.24 1.71 -5.00
C ASP A 53 -13.33 0.42 -4.19
N ILE A 54 -13.66 0.59 -2.92
CA ILE A 54 -13.79 -0.52 -1.98
C ILE A 54 -15.25 -0.92 -2.01
N SER A 55 -15.55 -2.01 -2.74
CA SER A 55 -16.93 -2.49 -2.98
C SER A 55 -17.74 -2.72 -1.70
N TRP A 56 -17.09 -2.94 -0.56
CA TRP A 56 -17.70 -3.24 0.74
C TRP A 56 -17.66 -2.07 1.75
N VAL A 57 -17.09 -0.91 1.41
CA VAL A 57 -17.17 0.27 2.26
C VAL A 57 -18.46 1.01 1.92
N ARG A 58 -19.38 1.12 2.90
CA ARG A 58 -20.63 1.86 2.74
C ARG A 58 -20.31 3.27 2.26
N LYS A 59 -20.73 3.59 1.04
CA LYS A 59 -20.87 4.98 0.58
C LYS A 59 -22.15 5.48 1.26
N GLU A 60 -22.01 6.33 2.28
CA GLU A 60 -23.15 7.11 2.80
C GLU A 60 -23.71 8.03 1.71
#